data_AF-A0A0T6YD25-F1
#
_entry.id   AF-A0A0T6YD25-F1
#
_cell.length_a   1.000
_cell.length_b   1.000
_cell.length_c   1.000
_cell.angle_alpha   90.00
_cell.angle_beta   90.00
_cell.angle_gamma   90.00
#
_symmetry.space_group_name_H-M   'P 1'
#
loop_
_entity.id
_entity.type
_entity.pdbx_description
1 polymer ?
#
loop_
_entity_poly.entity_id
_entity_poly.type
_entity_poly.pdbx_seq_one_letter_code
_entity_poly.pdbx_strand_id
1 'polypeptide(L)'
;MPAKQGRMTAESTVEQGTAGLDSLAGHEMALIDDLNRRYRARHGFPFIVCVRHYTKAGIFAEFKHRIGRETDAELAEALRQIANISRYRLGALIKEAQEVITPAA
;
A
#
# COMPACT_ATOMS: atom_id res chain seq x y z
N MET A 1 -1.04 -13.90 -16.50
CA MET A 1 -1.93 -12.72 -16.51
C MET A 1 -1.56 -11.83 -15.32
N PRO A 2 -1.17 -10.55 -15.53
CA PRO A 2 -0.76 -9.67 -14.43
C PRO A 2 -1.98 -9.22 -13.62
N ALA A 3 -1.74 -8.85 -12.37
CA ALA A 3 -2.70 -8.60 -11.29
C ALA A 3 -3.65 -7.40 -11.51
N LYS A 4 -4.45 -7.40 -12.59
CA LYS A 4 -5.46 -6.37 -12.88
C LYS A 4 -6.82 -6.58 -12.20
N GLN A 5 -6.97 -7.57 -11.31
CA GLN A 5 -8.29 -7.92 -10.74
C GLN A 5 -8.32 -8.04 -9.21
N GLY A 6 -7.36 -7.46 -8.49
CA GLY A 6 -7.65 -6.98 -7.15
C GLY A 6 -8.32 -5.64 -7.32
N ARG A 7 -9.65 -5.60 -7.38
CA ARG A 7 -10.47 -4.38 -7.48
C ARG A 7 -10.04 -3.43 -6.36
N MET A 8 -9.09 -2.53 -6.63
CA MET A 8 -8.65 -1.51 -5.67
C MET A 8 -9.90 -0.75 -5.27
N THR A 9 -10.20 -0.71 -3.97
CA THR A 9 -11.28 0.14 -3.48
C THR A 9 -10.91 1.59 -3.79
N ALA A 10 -11.89 2.48 -3.92
CA ALA A 10 -11.63 3.91 -4.19
C ALA A 10 -10.58 4.49 -3.22
N GLU A 11 -10.60 4.01 -1.97
CA GLU A 11 -9.62 4.31 -0.92
C GLU A 11 -8.19 3.90 -1.28
N SER A 12 -7.97 2.69 -1.85
CA SER A 12 -6.65 2.25 -2.30
C SER A 12 -6.11 3.05 -3.48
N THR A 13 -6.98 3.56 -4.36
CA THR A 13 -6.59 4.45 -5.46
C THR A 13 -6.13 5.81 -4.94
N VAL A 14 -6.89 6.40 -4.00
CA VAL A 14 -6.53 7.67 -3.35
C VAL A 14 -5.22 7.52 -2.56
N GLU A 15 -5.09 6.45 -1.78
CA GLU A 15 -3.87 6.17 -1.01
C GLU A 15 -2.65 6.03 -1.92
N GLN A 16 -2.75 5.27 -3.01
CA GLN A 16 -1.62 5.13 -3.94
C GLN A 16 -1.29 6.42 -4.70
N GLY A 17 -2.29 7.23 -5.05
CA GLY A 17 -2.08 8.56 -5.64
C GLY A 17 -1.29 9.48 -4.72
N THR A 18 -1.53 9.43 -3.41
CA THR A 18 -0.76 10.25 -2.44
C THR A 18 0.73 9.91 -2.37
N ALA A 19 1.15 8.72 -2.81
CA ALA A 19 2.57 8.35 -2.90
C ALA A 19 3.18 8.52 -4.30
N GLY A 20 2.43 9.11 -5.25
CA GLY A 20 2.89 9.34 -6.63
C GLY A 20 2.99 8.05 -7.46
N LEU A 21 2.27 6.98 -7.07
CA LEU A 21 2.19 5.73 -7.84
C LEU A 21 1.21 5.83 -9.01
N ASP A 22 0.39 6.87 -9.05
CA ASP A 22 -0.49 7.25 -10.17
C ASP A 22 0.29 7.81 -11.38
N SER A 23 1.51 8.31 -11.16
CA SER A 23 2.38 8.92 -12.17
C SER A 23 3.63 8.10 -12.45
N LEU A 24 3.51 6.77 -12.53
CA LEU A 24 4.62 5.88 -12.86
C LEU A 24 4.96 5.97 -14.35
N ALA A 25 6.24 6.20 -14.65
CA ALA A 25 6.76 6.05 -16.00
C ALA A 25 6.73 4.57 -16.42
N GLY A 26 6.66 4.28 -17.73
CA GLY A 26 6.50 2.90 -18.22
C GLY A 26 7.57 1.91 -17.73
N HIS A 27 8.81 2.36 -17.52
CA HIS A 27 9.88 1.53 -16.96
C HIS A 27 9.68 1.24 -15.46
N GLU A 28 9.12 2.17 -14.70
CA GLU A 28 8.80 1.99 -13.27
C GLU A 28 7.65 1.01 -13.10
N MET A 29 6.66 1.05 -14.00
CA MET A 29 5.55 0.09 -14.02
C MET A 29 6.06 -1.35 -14.24
N ALA A 30 6.94 -1.54 -15.22
CA ALA A 30 7.55 -2.84 -15.50
C ALA A 30 8.36 -3.37 -14.30
N LEU A 31 9.07 -2.47 -13.60
CA LEU A 31 9.82 -2.81 -12.39
C LEU A 31 8.89 -3.23 -11.24
N ILE A 32 7.80 -2.50 -11.00
CA ILE A 32 6.80 -2.84 -9.98
C ILE A 32 6.15 -4.19 -10.27
N ASP A 33 5.81 -4.45 -11.53
CA ASP A 33 5.23 -5.74 -11.94
C ASP A 33 6.21 -6.89 -11.69
N ASP A 34 7.50 -6.70 -11.97
CA ASP A 34 8.53 -7.71 -11.68
C ASP A 34 8.70 -7.96 -10.19
N LEU A 35 8.82 -6.88 -9.39
CA LEU A 35 8.94 -6.97 -7.95
C LEU A 35 7.72 -7.67 -7.33
N ASN A 36 6.50 -7.34 -7.78
CA ASN A 36 5.28 -8.00 -7.32
C ASN A 36 5.24 -9.49 -7.65
N ARG A 37 5.69 -9.89 -8.86
CA ARG A 37 5.76 -11.32 -9.22
C ARG A 37 6.73 -12.06 -8.32
N ARG A 38 7.95 -11.53 -8.16
CA ARG A 38 9.00 -12.14 -7.35
C ARG A 38 8.61 -12.23 -5.88
N TYR A 39 7.99 -11.19 -5.35
CA TYR A 39 7.53 -11.14 -3.97
C TYR A 39 6.44 -12.17 -3.69
N ARG A 40 5.42 -12.24 -4.56
CA ARG A 40 4.38 -13.28 -4.44
C ARG A 40 4.95 -14.68 -4.55
N ALA A 41 5.90 -14.91 -5.46
CA ALA A 41 6.55 -16.21 -5.60
C ALA A 41 7.34 -16.61 -4.35
N ARG A 42 7.96 -15.65 -3.65
CA ARG A 42 8.74 -15.91 -2.43
C ARG A 42 7.87 -16.07 -1.19
N HIS A 43 6.91 -15.17 -0.98
CA HIS A 43 6.19 -15.06 0.29
C HIS A 43 4.76 -15.60 0.25
N GLY A 44 4.18 -15.79 -0.93
CA GLY A 44 2.82 -16.35 -1.09
C GLY A 44 1.68 -15.33 -0.89
N PHE A 45 1.98 -14.06 -0.63
CA PHE A 45 1.01 -12.98 -0.47
C PHE A 45 1.46 -11.69 -1.19
N PRO A 46 0.56 -10.72 -1.49
CA PRO A 46 0.95 -9.48 -2.15
C PRO A 46 1.80 -8.58 -1.25
N PHE A 47 2.64 -7.73 -1.84
CA PHE A 47 3.36 -6.71 -1.08
C PHE A 47 2.38 -5.66 -0.55
N ILE A 48 2.46 -5.38 0.75
CA ILE A 48 1.59 -4.41 1.43
C ILE A 48 2.46 -3.37 2.13
N VAL A 49 2.17 -2.10 1.88
CA VAL A 49 2.85 -0.97 2.51
C VAL A 49 1.87 0.18 2.72
N CYS A 50 1.96 0.85 3.88
CA CYS A 50 1.23 2.05 4.19
C CYS A 50 1.90 3.25 3.50
N VAL A 51 1.44 3.52 2.28
CA VAL A 51 2.00 4.55 1.38
C VAL A 51 2.05 5.96 1.96
N ARG A 52 1.22 6.28 2.96
CA ARG A 52 1.22 7.59 3.63
C ARG A 52 2.54 7.98 4.29
N HIS A 53 3.44 7.01 4.55
CA HIS A 53 4.75 7.26 5.18
C HIS A 53 5.90 7.28 4.19
N TYR A 54 5.64 7.05 2.90
CA TYR A 54 6.69 6.81 1.92
C TYR A 54 6.54 7.71 0.71
N THR A 55 7.69 8.16 0.21
CA THR A 55 7.80 8.65 -1.16
C THR A 55 7.84 7.46 -2.13
N LYS A 56 7.57 7.69 -3.42
CA LYS A 56 7.75 6.67 -4.47
C LYS A 56 9.10 5.95 -4.38
N ALA A 57 10.19 6.72 -4.25
CA ALA A 57 11.53 6.15 -4.10
C ALA A 57 11.67 5.30 -2.82
N GLY A 58 11.08 5.75 -1.72
CA GLY A 58 11.02 5.00 -0.46
C GLY A 58 10.28 3.66 -0.62
N ILE A 59 9.18 3.63 -1.36
CA ILE A 59 8.45 2.38 -1.65
C ILE A 59 9.33 1.39 -2.39
N PHE A 60 10.04 1.81 -3.44
CA PHE A 60 10.95 0.94 -4.18
C PHE A 60 12.10 0.42 -3.32
N ALA A 61 12.68 1.26 -2.47
CA ALA A 61 13.75 0.87 -1.55
C ALA A 61 13.24 -0.17 -0.54
N GLU A 62 12.08 0.09 0.06
CA GLU A 62 11.45 -0.80 1.04
C GLU A 62 11.07 -2.14 0.40
N PHE A 63 10.56 -2.12 -0.84
CA PHE A 63 10.23 -3.33 -1.60
C PHE A 63 11.48 -4.20 -1.82
N LYS A 64 12.57 -3.60 -2.30
CA LYS A 64 13.85 -4.29 -2.53
C LYS A 64 14.46 -4.84 -1.23
N HIS A 65 14.26 -4.16 -0.11
CA HIS A 65 14.72 -4.61 1.18
C HIS A 65 13.89 -5.79 1.71
N ARG A 66 12.56 -5.65 1.69
CA ARG A 66 11.61 -6.62 2.28
C ARG A 66 11.54 -7.93 1.52
N ILE A 67 11.70 -7.91 0.19
CA ILE A 67 11.75 -9.14 -0.61
C ILE A 67 12.92 -10.07 -0.22
N GLY A 68 13.95 -9.55 0.45
CA GLY A 68 15.08 -10.34 0.94
C GLY A 68 14.85 -11.02 2.29
N ARG A 69 13.76 -10.69 3.00
CA ARG A 69 13.49 -11.21 4.35
C ARG A 69 13.01 -12.65 4.35
N GLU A 70 13.05 -13.27 5.53
CA GLU A 70 12.35 -14.52 5.80
C GLU A 70 10.85 -14.28 5.84
N THR A 71 10.07 -15.25 5.35
CA THR A 71 8.63 -15.09 5.14
C THR A 71 7.86 -14.80 6.44
N ASP A 72 8.25 -15.38 7.57
CA ASP A 72 7.58 -15.13 8.86
C ASP A 72 7.78 -13.69 9.34
N ALA A 73 9.00 -13.16 9.23
CA ALA A 73 9.29 -11.77 9.56
C ALA A 73 8.56 -10.81 8.61
N GLU A 74 8.46 -11.17 7.34
CA GLU A 74 7.76 -10.37 6.34
C GLU A 74 6.24 -10.40 6.50
N LEU A 75 5.67 -11.52 6.94
CA LEU A 75 4.26 -11.63 7.28
C LEU A 75 3.93 -10.72 8.47
N ALA A 76 4.76 -10.74 9.52
CA ALA A 76 4.59 -9.84 10.67
C ALA A 76 4.63 -8.37 10.25
N GLU A 77 5.54 -8.00 9.35
CA GLU A 77 5.61 -6.64 8.80
C GLU A 77 4.38 -6.31 7.96
N ALA A 78 3.93 -7.19 7.08
CA ALA A 78 2.73 -6.98 6.28
C ALA A 78 1.49 -6.75 7.15
N LEU A 79 1.34 -7.49 8.25
CA LEU A 79 0.26 -7.28 9.22
C LEU A 79 0.36 -5.91 9.92
N ARG A 80 1.56 -5.46 10.28
CA ARG A 80 1.76 -4.08 10.80
C ARG A 80 1.34 -3.02 9.79
N GLN A 81 1.67 -3.23 8.51
CA GLN A 81 1.28 -2.31 7.43
C GLN A 81 -0.25 -2.28 7.27
N ILE A 82 -0.94 -3.43 7.32
CA ILE A 82 -2.41 -3.50 7.33
C ILE A 82 -2.98 -2.73 8.53
N ALA A 83 -2.46 -2.96 9.74
CA ALA A 83 -2.94 -2.28 10.94
C ALA A 83 -2.83 -0.75 10.83
N ASN A 84 -1.72 -0.26 10.26
CA ASN A 84 -1.55 1.18 10.00
C ASN A 84 -2.57 1.71 8.99
N ILE A 85 -2.78 1.00 7.87
CA ILE A 85 -3.79 1.38 6.86
C ILE A 85 -5.19 1.42 7.48
N SER A 86 -5.58 0.38 8.21
CA SER A 86 -6.87 0.31 8.91
C SER A 86 -7.05 1.44 9.91
N ARG A 87 -6.01 1.79 10.68
CA ARG A 87 -6.06 2.93 11.62
C ARG A 87 -6.34 4.24 10.90
N TYR A 88 -5.68 4.49 9.77
CA TYR A 88 -5.91 5.72 8.99
C TYR A 88 -7.31 5.79 8.40
N ARG A 89 -7.81 4.68 7.85
CA ARG A 89 -9.17 4.62 7.29
C ARG A 89 -10.23 4.84 8.37
N LEU A 90 -10.11 4.16 9.50
CA LEU A 90 -11.01 4.36 10.63
C LEU A 90 -10.97 5.80 11.14
N GLY A 91 -9.78 6.39 11.26
CA GLY A 91 -9.64 7.79 11.66
C GLY A 91 -10.33 8.77 10.70
N ALA A 92 -10.29 8.51 9.39
CA ALA A 92 -11.01 9.32 8.40
C ALA A 92 -12.53 9.20 8.57
N LEU A 93 -13.05 7.99 8.75
CA LEU A 93 -14.48 7.75 8.99
C LEU A 93 -14.98 8.41 10.29
N ILE A 94 -14.17 8.36 11.36
CA ILE A 94 -14.51 9.03 12.62
C ILE A 94 -14.58 10.55 12.43
N LYS A 95 -13.63 11.14 11.71
CA LYS A 95 -13.62 12.59 11.44
C LYS A 95 -14.87 13.02 10.65
N GLU A 96 -15.23 12.26 9.62
CA GLU A 96 -16.43 12.51 8.83
C GLU A 96 -17.70 12.41 9.69
N ALA A 97 -17.80 11.38 10.54
CA ALA A 97 -18.93 11.25 11.47
C ALA A 97 -19.01 12.42 12.48
N GLN A 98 -17.86 12.92 12.96
CA GLN A 98 -17.82 14.08 13.86
C GLN A 98 -18.31 15.37 13.20
N GLU A 99 -17.97 15.58 11.92
CA GLU A 99 -18.41 16.74 11.13
C GLU A 99 -19.93 16.74 10.91
N VAL A 100 -20.54 15.55 10.79
CA VAL A 100 -22.00 15.40 10.69
C VAL A 100 -22.70 15.65 12.03
N ILE A 101 -22.11 15.17 13.13
CA ILE A 101 -22.71 15.28 14.49
C ILE A 101 -22.52 16.69 15.06
N THR A 102 -21.44 17.39 14.70
CA THR A 102 -21.13 18.74 15.15
C THR A 102 -20.96 19.64 13.93
N PRO A 103 -22.05 20.09 13.29
CA PRO A 103 -21.91 21.09 12.25
C PRO A 103 -21.23 22.31 12.87
N ALA A 104 -20.14 22.78 12.26
CA ALA A 104 -19.51 24.02 12.67
C ALA A 104 -20.58 25.13 12.71
N ALA A 105 -20.69 25.81 13.85
CA ALA A 105 -21.59 26.93 14.08
C ALA A 105 -21.22 28.13 13.19
#